data_AF-A0A9X4AX25-F1
#
_entry.id   AF-A0A9X4AX25-F1
#
_cell.length_a   1.000
_cell.length_b   1.000
_cell.length_c   1.000
_cell.angle_alpha   90.00
_cell.angle_beta   90.00
_cell.angle_gamma   90.00
#
_symmetry.space_group_name_H-M   'P 1'
#
loop_
_entity.id
_entity.type
_entity.pdbx_description
1 polymer ?
#
loop_
_entity_poly.entity_id
_entity_poly.type
_entity_poly.pdbx_seq_one_letter_code
_entity_poly.pdbx_strand_id
1 'polypeptide(L)'
;MKKPPPVTEFVRFPITAGVAMLAMFVTVLDAAGRSIQQLVMSVRAFEGEPWRLVTSALPHADALHLIFNVAWLWTLGTMLEERFGSFRLLGLVLLFAAGSAAAEYATFIGGIGLSGVVYGLFGLAWVLDRADARMRGTVNARATQLFVGWFFLCIATTVFDVWRVANVAHGVGALLGVLTGLVITGGLRVAQRSAPVRASAGVAILLVLAASGAGATVLRPRVNFSKDAGAESVRLGNEAFDAENYDEAIARYRRAVELSPKSEIAWYNLGLAHGRKGELDDAARAYTQAVALAPEDGGIRRILEETERLRARAAEFPFDEDVELEHDAGP
;
A
#
# COMPACT_ATOMS: atom_id res chain seq x y z
N MET A 1 -33.03 -0.51 -3.32
CA MET A 1 -31.97 -1.48 -3.62
C MET A 1 -32.65 -2.83 -3.64
N LYS A 2 -32.34 -3.68 -4.62
CA LYS A 2 -32.79 -5.09 -4.62
C LYS A 2 -32.35 -5.73 -3.30
N LYS A 3 -33.20 -6.58 -2.71
CA LYS A 3 -32.78 -7.30 -1.50
C LYS A 3 -31.73 -8.33 -1.90
N PRO A 4 -30.60 -8.43 -1.17
CA PRO A 4 -29.65 -9.49 -1.41
C PRO A 4 -30.25 -10.86 -1.04
N PRO A 5 -29.75 -11.95 -1.61
CA PRO A 5 -30.14 -13.30 -1.22
C PRO A 5 -29.79 -13.57 0.26
N PRO A 6 -30.51 -14.48 0.93
CA PRO A 6 -30.18 -14.88 2.30
C PRO A 6 -28.79 -15.52 2.34
N VAL A 7 -28.06 -15.29 3.44
CA VAL A 7 -26.68 -15.80 3.63
C VAL A 7 -26.60 -17.32 3.54
N THR A 8 -27.70 -18.04 3.79
CA THR A 8 -27.80 -19.49 3.61
C THR A 8 -27.55 -19.95 2.17
N GLU A 9 -27.66 -19.07 1.17
CA GLU A 9 -27.34 -19.36 -0.23
C GLU A 9 -25.85 -19.16 -0.58
N PHE A 10 -24.94 -19.05 0.39
CA PHE A 10 -23.51 -18.76 0.15
C PHE A 10 -22.81 -19.69 -0.85
N VAL A 11 -23.24 -20.95 -0.98
CA VAL A 11 -22.70 -21.90 -1.95
C VAL A 11 -22.92 -21.45 -3.40
N ARG A 12 -24.01 -20.70 -3.66
CA ARG A 12 -24.33 -20.15 -4.99
C ARG A 12 -23.41 -18.99 -5.39
N PHE A 13 -22.75 -18.38 -4.40
CA PHE A 13 -21.92 -17.18 -4.56
C PHE A 13 -20.50 -17.44 -4.03
N PRO A 14 -19.77 -18.42 -4.60
CA PRO A 14 -18.53 -18.92 -4.02
C PRO A 14 -17.44 -17.85 -3.90
N ILE A 15 -17.40 -16.85 -4.79
CA ILE A 15 -16.39 -15.77 -4.69
C ILE A 15 -16.81 -14.76 -3.62
N THR A 16 -18.05 -14.30 -3.64
CA THR A 16 -18.54 -13.36 -2.62
C THR A 16 -18.43 -13.94 -1.21
N ALA A 17 -18.89 -15.18 -1.04
CA ALA A 17 -18.81 -15.90 0.23
C ALA A 17 -17.36 -16.23 0.61
N GLY A 18 -16.55 -16.71 -0.33
CA GLY A 18 -15.15 -17.07 -0.09
C GLY A 18 -14.31 -15.89 0.39
N VAL A 19 -14.43 -14.73 -0.26
CA VAL A 19 -13.73 -13.51 0.15
C VAL A 19 -14.20 -13.04 1.53
N ALA A 20 -15.50 -13.08 1.81
CA ALA A 20 -16.04 -12.75 3.13
C ALA A 20 -15.50 -13.68 4.22
N MET A 21 -15.51 -15.00 3.98
CA MET A 21 -14.98 -16.00 4.92
C MET A 21 -13.49 -15.82 5.16
N LEU A 22 -12.71 -15.53 4.12
CA LEU A 22 -11.28 -15.30 4.25
C LEU A 22 -10.99 -14.03 5.06
N ALA A 23 -11.74 -12.94 4.83
CA ALA A 23 -11.62 -11.72 5.63
C ALA A 23 -11.95 -11.96 7.11
N MET A 24 -13.03 -12.70 7.40
CA MET A 24 -13.37 -13.09 8.77
C MET A 24 -12.28 -13.94 9.41
N PHE A 25 -11.78 -14.95 8.69
CA PHE A 25 -10.73 -15.84 9.17
C PHE A 25 -9.43 -15.09 9.49
N VAL A 26 -8.94 -14.26 8.58
CA VAL A 26 -7.72 -13.46 8.78
C VAL A 26 -7.88 -12.51 9.96
N THR A 27 -9.04 -11.85 10.09
CA THR A 27 -9.30 -10.93 11.21
C THR A 27 -9.34 -11.69 12.55
N VAL A 28 -9.89 -12.91 12.59
CA VAL A 28 -9.87 -13.76 13.80
C VAL A 28 -8.45 -14.21 14.15
N LEU A 29 -7.63 -14.56 13.15
CA LEU A 29 -6.22 -14.91 13.38
C LEU A 29 -5.45 -13.75 14.03
N ASP A 30 -5.63 -12.54 13.50
CA ASP A 30 -5.00 -11.33 14.04
C ASP A 30 -5.46 -11.06 15.49
N ALA A 31 -6.77 -11.12 15.74
CA ALA A 31 -7.34 -10.98 17.08
C ALA A 31 -6.86 -12.07 18.06
N ALA A 32 -6.45 -13.24 17.57
CA ALA A 32 -5.85 -14.32 18.36
C ALA A 32 -4.33 -14.16 18.56
N GLY A 33 -3.74 -13.02 18.16
CA GLY A 33 -2.32 -12.72 18.29
C GLY A 33 -1.43 -13.47 17.30
N ARG A 34 -1.99 -14.03 16.23
CA ARG A 34 -1.20 -14.68 15.16
C ARG A 34 -0.72 -13.62 14.18
N SER A 35 0.56 -13.70 13.81
CA SER A 35 1.11 -12.77 12.83
C SER A 35 0.42 -12.91 11.47
N ILE A 36 -0.14 -11.80 11.01
CA ILE A 36 -0.69 -11.62 9.66
C ILE A 36 0.16 -10.66 8.83
N GLN A 37 1.38 -10.37 9.27
CA GLN A 37 2.23 -9.33 8.69
C GLN A 37 2.51 -9.58 7.19
N GLN A 38 2.52 -10.84 6.75
CA GLN A 38 2.64 -11.30 5.37
C GLN A 38 1.44 -10.96 4.47
N LEU A 39 0.29 -10.65 5.07
CA LEU A 39 -0.96 -10.33 4.37
C LEU A 39 -1.19 -8.82 4.24
N VAL A 40 -0.56 -8.00 5.08
CA VAL A 40 -0.72 -6.54 5.10
C VAL A 40 0.14 -5.88 4.02
N MET A 41 -0.29 -4.70 3.55
CA MET A 41 0.47 -3.90 2.60
C MET A 41 1.87 -3.55 3.14
N SER A 42 2.88 -3.63 2.29
CA SER A 42 4.26 -3.27 2.60
C SER A 42 5.02 -2.98 1.31
N VAL A 43 6.22 -2.42 1.41
CA VAL A 43 7.11 -2.18 0.26
C VAL A 43 7.42 -3.47 -0.48
N ARG A 44 7.39 -4.61 0.22
CA ARG A 44 7.62 -5.95 -0.35
C ARG A 44 6.60 -6.31 -1.43
N ALA A 45 5.44 -5.65 -1.47
CA ALA A 45 4.48 -5.76 -2.57
C ALA A 45 5.12 -5.47 -3.95
N PHE A 46 6.18 -4.67 -3.97
CA PHE A 46 6.91 -4.27 -5.17
C PHE A 46 8.32 -4.90 -5.26
N GLU A 47 8.67 -5.76 -4.29
CA GLU A 47 10.00 -6.40 -4.17
C GLU A 47 9.89 -7.93 -4.09
N GLY A 48 8.85 -8.52 -4.70
CA GLY A 48 8.70 -9.98 -4.81
C GLY A 48 7.53 -10.59 -4.03
N GLU A 49 6.77 -9.80 -3.28
CA GLU A 49 5.57 -10.25 -2.54
C GLU A 49 4.26 -9.61 -3.08
N PRO A 50 3.95 -9.70 -4.40
CA PRO A 50 2.87 -8.93 -5.02
C PRO A 50 1.46 -9.30 -4.52
N TRP A 51 1.30 -10.48 -3.89
CA TRP A 51 0.03 -10.88 -3.27
C TRP A 51 -0.46 -9.88 -2.23
N ARG A 52 0.45 -9.12 -1.60
CA ARG A 52 0.12 -8.06 -0.62
C ARG A 52 -0.81 -6.98 -1.16
N LEU A 53 -0.77 -6.72 -2.47
CA LEU A 53 -1.69 -5.79 -3.14
C LEU A 53 -3.15 -6.23 -3.01
N VAL A 54 -3.39 -7.53 -2.85
CA VAL A 54 -4.72 -8.12 -2.74
C VAL A 54 -5.03 -8.53 -1.31
N THR A 55 -4.08 -9.21 -0.64
CA THR A 55 -4.32 -9.76 0.70
C THR A 55 -4.49 -8.68 1.75
N SER A 56 -4.01 -7.45 1.52
CA SER A 56 -4.22 -6.33 2.44
C SER A 56 -5.69 -5.97 2.61
N ALA A 57 -6.56 -6.39 1.68
CA ALA A 57 -7.99 -6.21 1.80
C ALA A 57 -8.66 -7.16 2.81
N LEU A 58 -7.98 -8.21 3.27
CA LEU A 58 -8.54 -9.24 4.16
C LEU A 58 -8.57 -8.86 5.64
N PRO A 59 -7.49 -8.34 6.25
CA PRO A 59 -7.51 -7.95 7.66
C PRO A 59 -8.38 -6.72 7.90
N HIS A 60 -9.02 -6.65 9.07
CA HIS A 60 -9.84 -5.52 9.48
C HIS A 60 -9.46 -5.08 10.90
N ALA A 61 -9.45 -3.77 11.13
CA ALA A 61 -9.05 -3.17 12.42
C ALA A 61 -9.94 -3.57 13.60
N ASP A 62 -11.23 -3.81 13.34
CA ASP A 62 -12.22 -4.13 14.37
C ASP A 62 -13.46 -4.83 13.78
N ALA A 63 -14.33 -5.31 14.67
CA ALA A 63 -15.53 -6.05 14.29
C ALA A 63 -16.55 -5.20 13.50
N LEU A 64 -16.70 -3.91 13.82
CA LEU A 64 -17.64 -3.04 13.11
C LEU A 64 -17.17 -2.81 11.68
N HIS A 65 -15.88 -2.54 11.50
CA HIS A 65 -15.23 -2.40 10.21
C HIS A 65 -15.39 -3.68 9.37
N LEU A 66 -15.20 -4.87 9.97
CA LEU A 66 -15.40 -6.15 9.31
C LEU A 66 -16.86 -6.39 8.90
N ILE A 67 -17.80 -6.24 9.84
CA ILE A 67 -19.23 -6.51 9.61
C ILE A 67 -19.76 -5.62 8.49
N PHE A 68 -19.43 -4.32 8.52
CA PHE A 68 -19.89 -3.37 7.50
C PHE A 68 -19.39 -3.75 6.11
N ASN A 69 -18.10 -4.07 5.98
CA ASN A 69 -17.51 -4.48 4.72
C ASN A 69 -18.09 -5.80 4.19
N VAL A 70 -18.22 -6.82 5.04
CA VAL A 70 -18.79 -8.11 4.66
C VAL A 70 -20.26 -7.97 4.25
N ALA A 71 -21.05 -7.13 4.94
CA ALA A 71 -22.44 -6.88 4.58
C ALA A 71 -22.57 -6.22 3.19
N TRP A 72 -21.71 -5.25 2.87
CA TRP A 72 -21.72 -4.60 1.56
C TRP A 72 -21.12 -5.47 0.45
N LEU A 73 -20.07 -6.23 0.75
CA LEU A 73 -19.55 -7.24 -0.15
C LEU A 73 -20.64 -8.27 -0.48
N TRP A 74 -21.36 -8.77 0.52
CA TRP A 74 -22.48 -9.69 0.30
C TRP A 74 -23.55 -9.05 -0.58
N THR A 75 -23.95 -7.81 -0.26
CA THR A 75 -25.03 -7.13 -0.96
C THR A 75 -24.72 -6.86 -2.43
N LEU A 76 -23.55 -6.28 -2.72
CA LEU A 76 -23.16 -5.91 -4.09
C LEU A 76 -22.53 -7.09 -4.84
N GLY A 77 -21.70 -7.86 -4.15
CA GLY A 77 -20.99 -9.02 -4.70
C GLY A 77 -21.94 -10.07 -5.23
N THR A 78 -22.94 -10.51 -4.45
CA THR A 78 -23.90 -11.54 -4.92
C THR A 78 -24.66 -11.10 -6.17
N MET A 79 -25.09 -9.84 -6.24
CA MET A 79 -25.79 -9.29 -7.42
C MET A 79 -24.89 -9.25 -8.65
N LEU A 80 -23.62 -8.90 -8.48
CA LEU A 80 -22.64 -8.88 -9.58
C LEU A 80 -22.18 -10.29 -9.97
N GLU A 81 -22.05 -11.20 -9.01
CA GLU A 81 -21.72 -12.61 -9.24
C GLU A 81 -22.83 -13.32 -10.02
N GLU A 82 -24.09 -13.09 -9.65
CA GLU A 82 -25.25 -13.58 -10.41
C GLU A 82 -25.24 -13.04 -11.84
N ARG A 83 -24.85 -11.78 -12.02
CA ARG A 83 -24.87 -11.12 -13.33
C ARG A 83 -23.75 -11.58 -14.26
N PHE A 84 -22.55 -11.75 -13.73
CA PHE A 84 -21.32 -11.93 -14.51
C PHE A 84 -20.69 -13.33 -14.38
N GLY A 85 -21.08 -14.09 -13.36
CA GLY A 85 -20.46 -15.34 -12.97
C GLY A 85 -19.23 -15.13 -12.07
N SER A 86 -18.95 -16.13 -11.25
CA SER A 86 -17.90 -16.16 -10.23
C SER A 86 -16.53 -15.73 -10.75
N PHE A 87 -16.04 -16.31 -11.85
CA PHE A 87 -14.70 -16.02 -12.36
C PHE A 87 -14.50 -14.55 -12.75
N ARG A 88 -15.54 -13.90 -13.31
CA ARG A 88 -15.47 -12.46 -13.64
C ARG A 88 -15.52 -11.59 -12.40
N LEU A 89 -16.34 -11.95 -11.41
CA LEU A 89 -16.34 -11.25 -10.13
C LEU A 89 -14.98 -11.36 -9.45
N LEU A 90 -14.33 -12.52 -9.48
CA LEU A 90 -12.97 -12.67 -8.92
C LEU A 90 -12.00 -11.68 -9.57
N GLY A 91 -12.00 -11.58 -10.91
CA GLY A 91 -11.18 -10.59 -11.61
C GLY A 91 -11.46 -9.15 -11.19
N LEU A 92 -12.74 -8.79 -10.98
CA LEU A 92 -13.14 -7.46 -10.50
C LEU A 92 -12.66 -7.20 -9.06
N VAL A 93 -12.81 -8.19 -8.16
CA VAL A 93 -12.32 -8.08 -6.78
C VAL A 93 -10.81 -7.89 -6.76
N LEU A 94 -10.06 -8.66 -7.54
CA LEU A 94 -8.60 -8.54 -7.64
C LEU A 94 -8.18 -7.17 -8.19
N LEU A 95 -8.85 -6.68 -9.24
CA LEU A 95 -8.61 -5.37 -9.83
C LEU A 95 -8.82 -4.25 -8.80
N PHE A 96 -9.96 -4.26 -8.11
CA PHE A 96 -10.29 -3.22 -7.15
C PHE A 96 -9.40 -3.30 -5.90
N ALA A 97 -9.08 -4.50 -5.42
CA ALA A 97 -8.16 -4.69 -4.29
C ALA A 97 -6.77 -4.13 -4.65
N ALA A 98 -6.14 -4.64 -5.71
CA ALA A 98 -4.78 -4.23 -6.08
C ALA A 98 -4.69 -2.74 -6.45
N GLY A 99 -5.64 -2.24 -7.25
CA GLY A 99 -5.61 -0.85 -7.71
C GLY A 99 -5.83 0.16 -6.59
N SER A 100 -6.79 -0.10 -5.69
CA SER A 100 -7.06 0.78 -4.56
C SER A 100 -5.97 0.72 -3.49
N ALA A 101 -5.42 -0.48 -3.22
CA ALA A 101 -4.37 -0.66 -2.23
C ALA A 101 -3.03 -0.05 -2.67
N ALA A 102 -2.67 -0.18 -3.95
CA ALA A 102 -1.51 0.49 -4.53
C ALA A 102 -1.63 2.03 -4.43
N ALA A 103 -2.83 2.57 -4.73
CA ALA A 103 -3.06 4.02 -4.64
C ALA A 103 -2.94 4.54 -3.20
N GLU A 104 -3.52 3.82 -2.24
CA GLU A 104 -3.42 4.18 -0.82
C GLU A 104 -1.96 4.11 -0.34
N TYR A 105 -1.20 3.09 -0.76
CA TYR A 105 0.21 2.95 -0.38
C TYR A 105 1.14 3.98 -1.04
N ALA A 106 0.78 4.47 -2.23
CA ALA A 106 1.48 5.58 -2.86
C ALA A 106 1.46 6.83 -1.97
N THR A 107 0.27 7.18 -1.49
CA THR A 107 0.05 8.44 -0.76
C THR A 107 0.18 8.32 0.76
N PHE A 108 0.04 7.13 1.32
CA PHE A 108 0.10 6.87 2.77
C PHE A 108 0.88 5.58 3.07
N ILE A 109 0.71 5.00 4.25
CA ILE A 109 1.39 3.77 4.68
C ILE A 109 0.67 2.49 4.22
N GLY A 110 -0.39 2.63 3.42
CA GLY A 110 -1.30 1.55 3.05
C GLY A 110 -2.50 1.46 4.00
N GLY A 111 -3.51 0.73 3.56
CA GLY A 111 -4.74 0.48 4.32
C GLY A 111 -5.02 -1.02 4.44
N ILE A 112 -5.92 -1.34 5.37
CA ILE A 112 -6.46 -2.70 5.53
C ILE A 112 -7.97 -2.71 5.28
N GLY A 113 -8.50 -3.86 4.87
CA GLY A 113 -9.93 -4.11 4.77
C GLY A 113 -10.49 -4.01 3.35
N LEU A 114 -11.71 -4.51 3.19
CA LEU A 114 -12.36 -4.68 1.88
C LEU A 114 -12.93 -3.39 1.28
N SER A 115 -12.76 -2.24 1.94
CA SER A 115 -13.54 -1.05 1.61
C SER A 115 -13.25 -0.52 0.20
N GLY A 116 -12.00 -0.55 -0.26
CA GLY A 116 -11.65 -0.23 -1.65
C GLY A 116 -12.34 -1.15 -2.67
N VAL A 117 -12.47 -2.44 -2.36
CA VAL A 117 -13.24 -3.41 -3.16
C VAL A 117 -14.72 -3.06 -3.13
N VAL A 118 -15.29 -2.80 -1.96
CA VAL A 118 -16.70 -2.45 -1.78
C VAL A 118 -17.07 -1.19 -2.56
N TYR A 119 -16.24 -0.14 -2.51
CA TYR A 119 -16.44 1.07 -3.31
C TYR A 119 -16.31 0.79 -4.82
N GLY A 120 -15.41 -0.10 -5.24
CA GLY A 120 -15.31 -0.54 -6.64
C GLY A 120 -16.54 -1.30 -7.13
N LEU A 121 -17.07 -2.23 -6.33
CA LEU A 121 -18.33 -2.91 -6.62
C LEU A 121 -19.49 -1.92 -6.66
N PHE A 122 -19.52 -0.93 -5.77
CA PHE A 122 -20.53 0.13 -5.76
C PHE A 122 -20.46 0.99 -7.02
N GLY A 123 -19.27 1.49 -7.40
CA GLY A 123 -19.08 2.30 -8.60
C GLY A 123 -19.50 1.57 -9.87
N LEU A 124 -19.13 0.28 -9.97
CA LEU A 124 -19.56 -0.60 -11.06
C LEU A 124 -21.09 -0.76 -11.09
N ALA A 125 -21.68 -1.13 -9.94
CA ALA A 125 -23.12 -1.33 -9.83
C ALA A 125 -23.90 -0.03 -10.11
N TRP A 126 -23.36 1.13 -9.73
CA TRP A 126 -23.98 2.44 -9.96
C TRP A 126 -24.08 2.80 -11.45
N VAL A 127 -23.07 2.44 -12.25
CA VAL A 127 -23.12 2.57 -13.71
C VAL A 127 -24.09 1.56 -14.33
N LEU A 128 -23.99 0.30 -13.91
CA LEU A 128 -24.82 -0.78 -14.44
C LEU A 128 -26.32 -0.59 -14.14
N ASP A 129 -26.66 -0.04 -12.98
CA ASP A 129 -28.05 0.27 -12.60
C ASP A 129 -28.75 1.16 -13.65
N ARG A 130 -27.99 2.07 -14.27
CA ARG A 130 -28.49 3.00 -15.29
C ARG A 130 -28.44 2.43 -16.70
N ALA A 131 -27.46 1.57 -16.98
CA ALA A 131 -27.11 1.15 -18.33
C ALA A 131 -27.53 -0.28 -18.70
N ASP A 132 -27.76 -1.17 -17.72
CA ASP A 132 -28.22 -2.55 -17.93
C ASP A 132 -29.61 -2.73 -17.29
N ALA A 133 -30.62 -2.98 -18.12
CA ALA A 133 -32.00 -3.16 -17.68
C ALA A 133 -32.15 -4.25 -16.59
N ARG A 134 -31.29 -5.28 -16.60
CA ARG A 134 -31.30 -6.35 -15.59
C ARG A 134 -30.79 -5.89 -14.23
N MET A 135 -29.96 -4.85 -14.20
CA MET A 135 -29.34 -4.30 -13.00
C MET A 135 -30.10 -3.10 -12.43
N ARG A 136 -31.18 -2.64 -13.08
CA ARG A 136 -32.01 -1.54 -12.55
C ARG A 136 -32.54 -1.85 -11.16
N GLY A 137 -32.45 -0.88 -10.27
CA GLY A 137 -32.86 -0.98 -8.86
C GLY A 137 -31.81 -1.59 -7.94
N THR A 138 -30.65 -2.01 -8.47
CA THR A 138 -29.50 -2.50 -7.69
C THR A 138 -28.94 -1.38 -6.82
N VAL A 139 -28.78 -0.16 -7.32
CA VAL A 139 -28.27 0.98 -6.52
C VAL A 139 -29.27 2.13 -6.58
N ASN A 140 -30.05 2.31 -5.51
CA ASN A 140 -31.02 3.41 -5.43
C ASN A 140 -30.39 4.71 -4.88
N ALA A 141 -31.17 5.79 -4.88
CA ALA A 141 -30.73 7.10 -4.38
C ALA A 141 -30.27 7.05 -2.91
N ARG A 142 -31.01 6.33 -2.04
CA ARG A 142 -30.64 6.20 -0.62
C ARG A 142 -29.29 5.52 -0.43
N ALA A 143 -29.02 4.45 -1.18
CA ALA A 143 -27.72 3.78 -1.16
C ALA A 143 -26.61 4.69 -1.67
N THR A 144 -26.86 5.44 -2.74
CA THR A 144 -25.91 6.42 -3.27
C THR A 144 -25.58 7.48 -2.23
N GLN A 145 -26.59 8.04 -1.57
CA GLN A 145 -26.42 9.01 -0.48
C GLN A 145 -25.64 8.42 0.69
N LEU A 146 -25.89 7.16 1.06
CA LEU A 146 -25.15 6.49 2.11
C LEU A 146 -23.67 6.34 1.76
N PHE A 147 -23.32 5.84 0.56
CA PHE A 147 -21.93 5.69 0.15
C PHE A 147 -21.21 7.03 0.05
N VAL A 148 -21.84 8.03 -0.57
CA VAL A 148 -21.25 9.37 -0.70
C VAL A 148 -21.10 10.04 0.67
N GLY A 149 -22.13 9.99 1.50
CA GLY A 149 -22.10 10.54 2.86
C GLY A 149 -21.07 9.84 3.75
N TRP A 150 -20.99 8.50 3.66
CA TRP A 150 -19.99 7.71 4.37
C TRP A 150 -18.57 8.06 3.91
N PHE A 151 -18.34 8.27 2.61
CA PHE A 151 -17.05 8.70 2.09
C PHE A 151 -16.59 10.02 2.70
N PHE A 152 -17.46 11.03 2.72
CA PHE A 152 -17.14 12.32 3.33
C PHE A 152 -17.01 12.26 4.85
N LEU A 153 -17.79 11.39 5.51
CA LEU A 153 -17.62 11.12 6.95
C LEU A 153 -16.24 10.54 7.23
N CYS A 154 -15.80 9.53 6.46
CA CYS A 154 -14.47 8.94 6.60
C CYS A 154 -13.34 9.97 6.41
N ILE A 155 -13.49 10.86 5.41
CA ILE A 155 -12.53 11.97 5.22
C ILE A 155 -12.52 12.88 6.45
N ALA A 156 -13.70 13.32 6.92
CA ALA A 156 -13.80 14.19 8.08
C ALA A 156 -13.18 13.54 9.33
N THR A 157 -13.48 12.26 9.60
CA THR A 157 -12.91 11.54 10.75
C THR A 157 -11.40 11.36 10.65
N THR A 158 -10.83 11.21 9.45
CA THR A 158 -9.37 11.18 9.26
C THR A 158 -8.75 12.55 9.49
N VAL A 159 -9.38 13.62 9.00
CA VAL A 159 -8.89 15.01 9.18
C VAL A 159 -8.88 15.43 10.66
N PHE A 160 -9.87 14.99 11.43
CA PHE A 160 -9.97 15.29 12.87
C PHE A 160 -9.28 14.25 13.77
N ASP A 161 -8.41 13.39 13.20
CA ASP A 161 -7.66 12.35 13.93
C ASP A 161 -8.55 11.41 14.79
N VAL A 162 -9.82 11.23 14.39
CA VAL A 162 -10.76 10.31 15.06
C VAL A 162 -10.52 8.88 14.59
N TRP A 163 -10.50 8.66 13.28
CA TRP A 163 -10.28 7.35 12.66
C TRP A 163 -9.27 7.47 11.52
N ARG A 164 -8.28 6.57 11.48
CA ARG A 164 -7.33 6.48 10.36
C ARG A 164 -7.95 5.66 9.23
N VAL A 165 -8.67 6.31 8.32
CA VAL A 165 -9.36 5.65 7.21
C VAL A 165 -8.60 5.80 5.89
N ALA A 166 -8.52 4.71 5.13
CA ALA A 166 -7.93 4.62 3.78
C ALA A 166 -8.82 5.30 2.71
N ASN A 167 -8.88 6.63 2.75
CA ASN A 167 -9.78 7.41 1.89
C ASN A 167 -9.38 7.37 0.41
N VAL A 168 -8.09 7.20 0.10
CA VAL A 168 -7.63 7.09 -1.30
C VAL A 168 -8.06 5.74 -1.87
N ALA A 169 -8.01 4.67 -1.07
CA ALA A 169 -8.54 3.37 -1.47
C ALA A 169 -10.04 3.43 -1.81
N HIS A 170 -10.85 4.12 -1.01
CA HIS A 170 -12.28 4.33 -1.31
C HIS A 170 -12.49 5.04 -2.65
N GLY A 171 -11.82 6.19 -2.82
CA GLY A 171 -11.97 7.03 -4.01
C GLY A 171 -11.51 6.32 -5.29
N VAL A 172 -10.32 5.71 -5.25
CA VAL A 172 -9.77 4.97 -6.39
C VAL A 172 -10.54 3.70 -6.67
N GLY A 173 -10.99 2.99 -5.63
CA GLY A 173 -11.90 1.85 -5.78
C GLY A 173 -13.16 2.25 -6.55
N ALA A 174 -13.87 3.29 -6.11
CA ALA A 174 -15.07 3.81 -6.77
C ALA A 174 -14.81 4.23 -8.22
N LEU A 175 -13.71 4.95 -8.48
CA LEU A 175 -13.31 5.37 -9.83
C LEU A 175 -13.08 4.16 -10.74
N LEU A 176 -12.29 3.17 -10.30
CA LEU A 176 -12.04 1.94 -11.06
C LEU A 176 -13.36 1.19 -11.33
N GLY A 177 -14.27 1.16 -10.35
CA GLY A 177 -15.61 0.62 -10.50
C GLY A 177 -16.41 1.29 -11.61
N VAL A 178 -16.50 2.62 -11.58
CA VAL A 178 -17.21 3.41 -12.59
C VAL A 178 -16.61 3.20 -13.98
N LEU A 179 -15.28 3.30 -14.11
CA LEU A 179 -14.60 3.10 -15.39
C LEU A 179 -14.83 1.69 -15.94
N THR A 180 -14.77 0.67 -15.08
CA THR A 180 -15.06 -0.72 -15.47
C THR A 180 -16.50 -0.88 -15.93
N GLY A 181 -17.45 -0.23 -15.26
CA GLY A 181 -18.85 -0.19 -15.69
C GLY A 181 -19.02 0.46 -17.07
N LEU A 182 -18.32 1.56 -17.36
CA LEU A 182 -18.32 2.20 -18.67
C LEU A 182 -17.73 1.29 -19.76
N VAL A 183 -16.68 0.54 -19.44
CA VAL A 183 -16.10 -0.45 -20.36
C VAL A 183 -17.09 -1.55 -20.69
N ILE A 184 -17.75 -2.12 -19.68
CA ILE A 184 -18.72 -3.22 -19.84
C ILE A 184 -19.95 -2.74 -20.62
N THR A 185 -20.47 -1.55 -20.29
CA THR A 185 -21.71 -1.03 -20.88
C THR A 185 -21.52 -0.57 -22.33
N GLY A 186 -20.35 -0.07 -22.71
CA GLY A 186 -20.01 0.20 -24.12
C GLY A 186 -19.93 -1.05 -25.01
N GLY A 187 -20.00 -2.26 -24.43
CA GLY A 187 -20.17 -3.53 -25.15
C GLY A 187 -21.62 -3.98 -25.32
N LEU A 188 -22.59 -3.34 -24.65
CA LEU A 188 -24.00 -3.67 -24.79
C LEU A 188 -24.56 -3.06 -26.08
N ARG A 189 -25.23 -3.87 -26.90
CA ARG A 189 -25.69 -3.60 -28.30
C ARG A 189 -26.58 -2.34 -28.50
N VAL A 190 -26.87 -1.56 -27.46
CA VAL A 190 -27.81 -0.43 -27.50
C VAL A 190 -27.13 0.90 -27.89
N ALA A 191 -25.80 1.00 -27.92
CA ALA A 191 -25.13 2.27 -28.24
C ALA A 191 -23.98 2.10 -29.24
N GLN A 192 -24.26 2.12 -30.55
CA GLN A 192 -23.22 2.26 -31.59
C GLN A 192 -22.38 3.56 -31.43
N ARG A 193 -22.84 4.54 -30.64
CA ARG A 193 -22.10 5.77 -30.27
C ARG A 193 -21.14 5.61 -29.06
N SER A 194 -20.97 4.41 -28.50
CA SER A 194 -20.24 4.18 -27.22
C SER A 194 -18.80 3.64 -27.35
N ALA A 195 -18.32 3.33 -28.56
CA ALA A 195 -16.96 2.85 -28.79
C ALA A 195 -15.84 3.78 -28.26
N PRO A 196 -15.88 5.11 -28.48
CA PRO A 196 -14.83 6.00 -27.96
C PRO A 196 -14.87 6.12 -26.43
N VAL A 197 -16.07 6.08 -25.81
CA VAL A 197 -16.22 6.10 -24.35
C VAL A 197 -15.62 4.84 -23.73
N ARG A 198 -15.90 3.67 -24.31
CA ARG A 198 -15.32 2.39 -23.88
C ARG A 198 -13.80 2.39 -23.96
N ALA A 199 -13.25 2.83 -25.10
CA ALA A 199 -11.80 2.90 -25.29
C ALA A 199 -11.15 3.87 -24.28
N SER A 200 -11.73 5.06 -24.11
CA SER A 200 -11.24 6.06 -23.15
C SER A 200 -11.30 5.56 -21.71
N ALA A 201 -12.37 4.87 -21.31
CA ALA A 201 -12.48 4.28 -19.98
C ALA A 201 -11.44 3.16 -19.76
N GLY A 202 -11.18 2.33 -20.77
CA GLY A 202 -10.12 1.31 -20.72
C GLY A 202 -8.73 1.93 -20.55
N VAL A 203 -8.41 2.96 -21.32
CA VAL A 203 -7.16 3.72 -21.17
C VAL A 203 -7.08 4.37 -19.79
N ALA A 204 -8.16 4.96 -19.29
CA ALA A 204 -8.19 5.56 -17.96
C ALA A 204 -7.92 4.56 -16.83
N ILE A 205 -8.42 3.31 -16.93
CA ILE A 205 -8.10 2.25 -15.97
C ILE A 205 -6.58 1.99 -15.97
N LEU A 206 -5.98 1.83 -17.15
CA LEU A 206 -4.54 1.59 -17.27
C LEU A 206 -3.72 2.77 -16.70
N LEU A 207 -4.15 4.01 -16.95
CA LEU A 207 -3.49 5.20 -16.40
C LEU A 207 -3.61 5.27 -14.88
N VAL A 208 -4.78 4.96 -14.31
CA VAL A 208 -4.96 4.91 -12.85
C VAL A 208 -4.05 3.85 -12.23
N LEU A 209 -4.01 2.64 -12.79
CA LEU A 209 -3.15 1.56 -12.29
C LEU A 209 -1.66 1.91 -12.43
N ALA A 210 -1.24 2.48 -13.55
CA ALA A 210 0.13 2.91 -13.77
C ALA A 210 0.53 4.04 -12.81
N ALA A 211 -0.33 5.03 -12.60
CA ALA A 211 -0.11 6.11 -11.65
C ALA A 211 -0.02 5.59 -10.21
N SER A 212 -0.92 4.69 -9.80
CA SER A 212 -0.86 4.03 -8.48
C SER A 212 0.43 3.24 -8.31
N GLY A 213 0.86 2.47 -9.31
CA GLY A 213 2.10 1.70 -9.25
C GLY A 213 3.35 2.58 -9.21
N ALA A 214 3.43 3.60 -10.07
CA ALA A 214 4.55 4.55 -10.07
C ALA A 214 4.60 5.36 -8.77
N GLY A 215 3.44 5.79 -8.26
CA GLY A 215 3.28 6.44 -6.97
C GLY A 215 3.71 5.58 -5.79
N ALA A 216 3.40 4.28 -5.83
CA ALA A 216 3.76 3.33 -4.79
C ALA A 216 5.24 2.92 -4.80
N THR A 217 5.95 3.22 -5.90
CA THR A 217 7.36 2.85 -6.10
C THR A 217 8.24 4.09 -6.25
N VAL A 218 8.60 4.47 -7.47
CA VAL A 218 9.61 5.48 -7.78
C VAL A 218 9.20 6.89 -7.39
N LEU A 219 7.90 7.22 -7.44
CA LEU A 219 7.41 8.56 -7.10
C LEU A 219 7.04 8.70 -5.63
N ARG A 220 7.07 7.63 -4.84
CA ARG A 220 6.57 7.61 -3.45
C ARG A 220 7.12 8.74 -2.57
N PRO A 221 8.42 9.07 -2.57
CA PRO A 221 8.95 10.19 -1.76
C PRO A 221 8.33 11.55 -2.08
N ARG A 222 7.75 11.73 -3.28
CA ARG A 222 7.15 12.99 -3.73
C ARG A 222 5.64 13.06 -3.50
N VAL A 223 4.99 11.90 -3.39
CA VAL A 223 3.52 11.80 -3.33
C VAL A 223 3.00 11.20 -2.02
N ASN A 224 3.88 10.77 -1.12
CA ASN A 224 3.49 10.28 0.19
C ASN A 224 3.28 11.44 1.17
N PHE A 225 2.11 11.50 1.77
CA PHE A 225 1.67 12.54 2.69
C PHE A 225 1.58 12.05 4.14
N SER A 226 2.05 10.83 4.43
CA SER A 226 1.98 10.28 5.78
C SER A 226 3.00 10.95 6.70
N LYS A 227 2.58 11.28 7.93
CA LYS A 227 3.48 11.72 9.00
C LYS A 227 4.52 10.65 9.35
N ASP A 228 4.15 9.39 9.15
CA ASP A 228 4.98 8.21 9.47
C ASP A 228 5.69 7.65 8.23
N ALA A 229 5.83 8.46 7.16
CA ALA A 229 6.53 8.03 5.95
C ALA A 229 7.97 7.58 6.28
N GLY A 230 8.39 6.44 5.73
CA GLY A 230 9.72 5.87 5.96
C GLY A 230 9.87 5.04 7.24
N ALA A 231 8.93 5.05 8.19
CA ALA A 231 9.00 4.24 9.41
C ALA A 231 9.13 2.73 9.10
N GLU A 232 8.41 2.26 8.07
CA GLU A 232 8.54 0.90 7.55
C GLU A 232 9.96 0.60 7.06
N SER A 233 10.55 1.53 6.31
CA SER A 233 11.91 1.39 5.79
C SER A 233 12.95 1.42 6.91
N VAL A 234 12.75 2.21 7.98
CA VAL A 234 13.59 2.14 9.18
C VAL A 234 13.50 0.76 9.82
N ARG A 235 12.29 0.21 10.02
CA ARG A 235 12.11 -1.12 10.62
C ARG A 235 12.82 -2.21 9.81
N LEU A 236 12.63 -2.22 8.48
CA LEU A 236 13.30 -3.17 7.60
C LEU A 236 14.83 -2.98 7.60
N GLY A 237 15.30 -1.73 7.71
CA GLY A 237 16.71 -1.42 7.86
C GLY A 237 17.29 -1.95 9.17
N ASN A 238 16.57 -1.82 10.29
CA ASN A 238 16.97 -2.38 11.57
C ASN A 238 17.06 -3.91 11.49
N GLU A 239 16.06 -4.57 10.89
CA GLU A 239 16.07 -6.03 10.69
C GLU A 239 17.29 -6.48 9.87
N ALA A 240 17.63 -5.77 8.80
CA ALA A 240 18.82 -6.06 7.99
C ALA A 240 20.12 -5.78 8.74
N PHE A 241 20.16 -4.70 9.53
CA PHE A 241 21.31 -4.32 10.35
C PHE A 241 21.59 -5.36 11.44
N ASP A 242 20.54 -5.85 12.13
CA ASP A 242 20.64 -6.90 13.14
C ASP A 242 21.09 -8.24 12.54
N ALA A 243 20.78 -8.47 11.26
CA ALA A 243 21.29 -9.60 10.47
C ALA A 243 22.70 -9.35 9.90
N GLU A 244 23.36 -8.25 10.29
CA GLU A 244 24.67 -7.79 9.79
C GLU A 244 24.74 -7.61 8.26
N ASN A 245 23.59 -7.52 7.59
CA ASN A 245 23.49 -7.20 6.18
C ASN A 245 23.47 -5.67 6.03
N TYR A 246 24.63 -5.06 6.20
CA TYR A 246 24.77 -3.61 6.21
C TYR A 246 24.42 -2.97 4.85
N ASP A 247 24.62 -3.66 3.73
CA ASP A 247 24.23 -3.16 2.40
C ASP A 247 22.72 -2.99 2.27
N GLU A 248 21.96 -4.01 2.67
CA GLU A 248 20.50 -3.92 2.70
C GLU A 248 20.03 -2.88 3.74
N ALA A 249 20.66 -2.82 4.92
CA ALA A 249 20.35 -1.81 5.93
C ALA A 249 20.53 -0.38 5.37
N ILE A 250 21.65 -0.11 4.69
CA ILE A 250 21.92 1.16 4.01
C ILE A 250 20.84 1.46 2.97
N ALA A 251 20.47 0.50 2.12
CA ALA A 251 19.44 0.70 1.11
C ALA A 251 18.08 1.07 1.74
N ARG A 252 17.71 0.39 2.83
CA ARG A 252 16.47 0.65 3.58
C ARG A 252 16.50 2.00 4.30
N TYR A 253 17.58 2.36 4.97
CA TYR A 253 17.69 3.67 5.62
C TYR A 253 17.76 4.82 4.62
N ARG A 254 18.43 4.65 3.47
CA ARG A 254 18.36 5.61 2.35
C ARG A 254 16.93 5.84 1.91
N ARG A 255 16.15 4.77 1.77
CA ARG A 255 14.73 4.88 1.44
C ARG A 255 13.93 5.61 2.53
N ALA A 256 14.27 5.38 3.81
CA ALA A 256 13.64 6.07 4.92
C ALA A 256 13.91 7.59 4.89
N VAL A 257 15.15 8.02 4.65
CA VAL A 257 15.50 9.46 4.57
C VAL A 257 14.95 10.12 3.30
N GLU A 258 14.78 9.39 2.21
CA GLU A 258 14.06 9.91 1.03
C GLU A 258 12.58 10.19 1.35
N LEU A 259 11.92 9.27 2.07
CA LEU A 259 10.51 9.37 2.44
C LEU A 259 10.27 10.39 3.56
N SER A 260 11.20 10.51 4.49
CA SER A 260 11.15 11.46 5.60
C SER A 260 12.53 12.10 5.84
N PRO A 261 12.88 13.14 5.08
CA PRO A 261 14.18 13.80 5.18
C PRO A 261 14.43 14.47 6.54
N LYS A 262 13.39 14.65 7.35
CA LYS A 262 13.46 15.25 8.69
C LYS A 262 13.50 14.21 9.82
N SER A 263 13.61 12.93 9.49
CA SER A 263 13.74 11.86 10.47
C SER A 263 15.20 11.76 10.95
N GLU A 264 15.48 12.32 12.12
CA GLU A 264 16.79 12.20 12.78
C GLU A 264 17.18 10.71 12.94
N ILE A 265 16.27 9.88 13.44
CA ILE A 265 16.48 8.44 13.62
C ILE A 265 16.93 7.76 12.32
N ALA A 266 16.31 8.11 11.19
CA ALA A 266 16.66 7.50 9.90
C ALA A 266 18.07 7.92 9.44
N TRP A 267 18.45 9.19 9.64
CA TRP A 267 19.80 9.68 9.34
C TRP A 267 20.85 9.07 10.27
N TYR A 268 20.55 8.97 11.57
CA TYR A 268 21.42 8.33 12.55
C TYR A 268 21.68 6.86 12.19
N ASN A 269 20.61 6.11 11.90
CA ASN A 269 20.73 4.70 11.54
C ASN A 269 21.45 4.49 10.20
N LEU A 270 21.26 5.39 9.22
CA LEU A 270 22.02 5.39 7.98
C LEU A 270 23.52 5.58 8.24
N GLY A 271 23.88 6.53 9.12
CA GLY A 271 25.27 6.76 9.53
C GLY A 271 25.88 5.55 10.24
N LEU A 272 25.11 4.91 11.12
CA LEU A 272 25.52 3.71 11.82
C LEU A 272 25.80 2.54 10.87
N ALA A 273 24.94 2.33 9.88
CA ALA A 273 25.14 1.28 8.88
C ALA A 273 26.39 1.53 8.02
N HIS A 274 26.60 2.77 7.56
CA HIS A 274 27.82 3.16 6.85
C HIS A 274 29.09 2.98 7.70
N GLY A 275 29.04 3.40 8.97
CA GLY A 275 30.18 3.25 9.89
C GLY A 275 30.56 1.79 10.12
N ARG A 276 29.57 0.89 10.24
CA ARG A 276 29.80 -0.56 10.39
C ARG A 276 30.39 -1.21 9.14
N LYS A 277 30.16 -0.61 7.98
CA LYS A 277 30.78 -1.01 6.71
C LYS A 277 32.16 -0.38 6.48
N GLY A 278 32.60 0.54 7.35
CA GLY A 278 33.85 1.28 7.20
C GLY A 278 33.77 2.46 6.22
N GLU A 279 32.58 2.81 5.74
CA GLU A 279 32.32 3.92 4.81
C GLU A 279 32.25 5.24 5.60
N LEU A 280 33.38 5.65 6.18
CA LEU A 280 33.45 6.76 7.15
C LEU A 280 33.00 8.11 6.58
N ASP A 281 33.26 8.38 5.29
CA ASP A 281 32.80 9.58 4.59
C ASP A 281 31.26 9.67 4.54
N ASP A 282 30.58 8.57 4.21
CA ASP A 282 29.12 8.50 4.17
C ASP A 282 28.51 8.53 5.57
N ALA A 283 29.15 7.86 6.53
CA ALA A 283 28.74 7.87 7.92
C ALA A 283 28.76 9.29 8.50
N ALA A 284 29.86 10.03 8.31
CA ALA A 284 29.99 11.42 8.76
C ALA A 284 28.93 12.34 8.13
N ARG A 285 28.64 12.17 6.82
CA ARG A 285 27.57 12.93 6.15
C ARG A 285 26.20 12.66 6.78
N ALA A 286 25.86 11.39 7.01
CA ALA A 286 24.58 11.02 7.59
C ALA A 286 24.43 11.49 9.05
N TYR A 287 25.47 11.32 9.87
CA TYR A 287 25.48 11.84 11.24
C TYR A 287 25.42 13.37 11.29
N THR A 288 26.04 14.07 10.34
CA THR A 288 25.91 15.53 10.23
C THR A 288 24.46 15.95 10.01
N GLN A 289 23.71 15.24 9.15
CA GLN A 289 22.27 15.49 8.98
C GLN A 289 21.48 15.19 10.26
N ALA A 290 21.79 14.09 10.96
CA ALA A 290 21.16 13.74 12.22
C ALA A 290 21.38 14.82 13.31
N VAL A 291 22.62 15.30 13.47
CA VAL A 291 22.96 16.40 14.40
C VAL A 291 22.25 17.71 14.00
N ALA A 292 22.14 18.01 12.71
CA ALA A 292 21.42 19.20 12.25
C ALA A 292 19.92 19.15 12.59
N LEU A 293 19.33 17.96 12.66
CA LEU A 293 17.92 17.74 13.02
C LEU A 293 17.69 17.67 14.53
N ALA A 294 18.68 17.19 15.31
CA ALA A 294 18.65 17.12 16.76
C ALA A 294 19.94 17.69 17.38
N PRO A 295 20.12 19.02 17.38
CA PRO A 295 21.37 19.64 17.82
C PRO A 295 21.67 19.41 19.31
N GLU A 296 20.65 19.18 20.13
CA GLU A 296 20.79 18.93 21.57
C GLU A 296 21.17 17.47 21.91
N ASP A 297 21.17 16.57 20.91
CA ASP A 297 21.60 15.18 21.13
C ASP A 297 23.13 15.09 21.18
N GLY A 298 23.68 15.19 22.39
CA GLY A 298 25.10 15.01 22.65
C GLY A 298 25.61 13.59 22.40
N GLY A 299 24.73 12.58 22.27
CA GLY A 299 25.09 11.23 21.86
C GLY A 299 25.50 11.19 20.40
N ILE A 300 24.65 11.67 19.50
CA ILE A 300 24.91 11.71 18.05
C ILE A 300 26.13 12.59 17.76
N ARG A 301 26.27 13.74 18.45
CA ARG A 301 27.43 14.63 18.28
C ARG A 301 28.76 13.93 18.59
N ARG A 302 28.83 13.16 19.67
CA ARG A 302 30.04 12.39 20.03
C ARG A 302 30.37 11.35 18.96
N ILE A 303 29.36 10.68 18.42
CA ILE A 303 29.53 9.69 17.35
C ILE A 303 30.04 10.34 16.07
N LEU A 304 29.54 11.53 15.70
CA LEU A 304 30.06 12.31 14.57
C LEU A 304 31.54 12.69 14.78
N GLU A 305 31.88 13.22 15.96
CA GLU A 305 33.26 13.58 16.29
C GLU A 305 34.21 12.38 16.23
N GLU A 306 33.78 11.22 16.73
CA GLU A 306 34.55 9.98 16.63
C GLU A 306 34.70 9.51 15.19
N THR A 307 33.62 9.56 14.40
CA THR A 307 33.65 9.19 12.98
C THR A 307 34.61 10.07 12.19
N GLU A 308 34.61 11.39 12.42
CA GLU A 308 35.54 12.33 11.78
C GLU A 308 37.00 12.11 12.21
N ARG A 309 37.26 11.73 13.47
CA ARG A 309 38.61 11.35 13.92
C ARG A 309 39.11 10.08 13.21
N LEU A 310 38.25 9.06 13.13
CA LEU A 310 38.59 7.81 12.43
C LEU A 310 38.84 8.07 10.95
N ARG A 311 38.01 8.91 10.33
CA ARG A 311 38.13 9.33 8.92
C ARG A 311 39.44 10.06 8.67
N ALA A 312 39.79 11.04 9.51
CA ALA A 312 41.05 11.78 9.40
C ALA A 312 42.27 10.86 9.55
N ARG A 313 42.22 9.92 10.50
CA ARG A 313 43.28 8.93 10.69
C ARG A 313 43.43 8.00 9.48
N ALA A 314 42.33 7.55 8.89
CA ALA A 314 42.34 6.72 7.69
C ALA A 314 42.92 7.47 6.47
N ALA A 315 42.72 8.79 6.39
CA ALA A 315 43.31 9.62 5.35
C ALA A 315 44.82 9.88 5.56
N GLU A 316 45.30 9.90 6.80
CA GLU A 316 46.72 10.06 7.14
C GLU A 316 47.54 8.79 6.91
N PHE A 317 46.92 7.62 7.09
CA PHE A 317 47.52 6.30 6.88
C PHE A 317 46.69 5.48 5.88
N PRO A 318 46.70 5.85 4.58
CA PRO A 318 46.01 5.07 3.57
C PRO A 318 46.60 3.65 3.55
N PHE A 319 45.74 2.63 3.56
CA PHE A 319 46.19 1.26 3.35
C PHE A 319 46.79 1.15 1.95
N ASP A 320 48.09 0.87 1.89
CA ASP A 320 48.81 0.62 0.65
C ASP A 320 48.49 -0.83 0.23
N GLU A 321 47.58 -1.01 -0.74
CA GLU A 321 47.25 -2.34 -1.29
C GLU A 321 48.42 -2.95 -2.10
N ASP A 322 49.46 -2.15 -2.39
CA ASP A 322 50.60 -2.53 -3.23
C ASP A 322 51.83 -3.03 -2.46
N VAL A 323 51.71 -3.38 -1.17
CA VAL A 323 52.74 -4.18 -0.50
C VAL A 323 52.60 -5.62 -0.96
N GLU A 324 53.02 -5.90 -2.20
CA GLU A 324 53.50 -7.22 -2.60
C GLU A 324 54.44 -7.67 -1.50
N LEU A 325 54.04 -8.72 -0.78
CA LEU A 325 54.93 -9.46 0.08
C LEU A 325 56.04 -9.97 -0.83
N GLU A 326 57.16 -9.24 -0.90
CA GLU A 326 58.42 -9.75 -1.39
C GLU A 326 58.71 -11.02 -0.58
N HIS A 327 58.31 -12.15 -1.17
CA HIS A 327 58.73 -13.45 -0.74
C HIS A 327 60.24 -13.45 -0.89
N ASP A 328 60.91 -13.32 0.26
CA ASP A 328 62.35 -13.46 0.45
C ASP A 328 62.80 -14.82 -0.11
N ALA A 329 63.07 -14.84 -1.41
CA ALA A 329 63.74 -15.93 -2.09
C ALA A 329 65.24 -15.70 -1.91
N GLY A 330 65.71 -15.99 -0.70
CA GLY A 330 67.14 -16.10 -0.40
C GLY A 330 67.79 -17.28 -1.15
N PRO A 331 69.07 -17.15 -1.53
CA PRO A 331 69.77 -18.01 -2.50
C PRO A 331 70.07 -19.44 -2.03
#